data_AF-A0A2X3FIF1-F1
#
_entry.id   AF-A0A2X3FIF1-F1
#
_cell.length_a   1.000
_cell.length_b   1.000
_cell.length_c   1.000
_cell.angle_alpha   90.00
_cell.angle_beta   90.00
_cell.angle_gamma   90.00
#
_symmetry.space_group_name_H-M   'P 1'
#
loop_
_entity.id
_entity.type
_entity.pdbx_description
1 polymer ?
#
loop_
_entity_poly.entity_id
_entity_poly.type
_entity_poly.pdbx_seq_one_letter_code
_entity_poly.pdbx_strand_id
1 'polypeptide(L)'
;MNKDNVKLAIAPIGWTNDDMPELGSENTFQQIVSEMALAGFTGSEVGSKYPRDPAVLKPMLDIRGIQICNAWFSTFFRQRPAGKNH
;
A
#
# COMPACT_ATOMS: atom_id res chain seq x y z
N MET A 1 -15.36 21.78 -9.04
CA MET A 1 -14.79 20.85 -8.04
C MET A 1 -13.98 21.68 -7.05
N ASN A 2 -14.28 21.63 -5.76
CA ASN A 2 -13.47 22.37 -4.77
C ASN A 2 -12.18 21.57 -4.52
N LYS A 3 -11.01 22.19 -4.76
CA LYS A 3 -9.70 21.56 -4.53
C LYS A 3 -9.49 21.19 -3.06
N ASP A 4 -10.11 21.92 -2.14
CA ASP A 4 -9.96 21.70 -0.70
C ASP A 4 -10.58 20.38 -0.23
N ASN A 5 -11.50 19.81 -1.03
CA ASN A 5 -12.18 18.55 -0.72
C ASN A 5 -11.54 17.33 -1.40
N VAL A 6 -10.43 17.52 -2.11
CA VAL A 6 -9.80 16.47 -2.93
C VAL A 6 -8.40 16.19 -2.39
N LYS A 7 -8.13 14.93 -2.08
CA LYS A 7 -6.79 14.44 -1.71
C LYS A 7 -6.24 13.61 -2.86
N LEU A 8 -5.00 13.89 -3.25
CA LEU A 8 -4.30 13.14 -4.29
C LEU A 8 -3.50 12.00 -3.65
N ALA A 9 -3.73 10.79 -4.16
CA ALA A 9 -3.06 9.58 -3.74
C ALA A 9 -2.37 8.90 -4.93
N ILE A 10 -1.37 8.08 -4.65
CA ILE A 10 -0.64 7.30 -5.66
C ILE A 10 -0.40 5.88 -5.16
N ALA A 11 -0.51 4.89 -6.05
CA ALA A 11 -0.26 3.50 -5.70
C ALA A 11 1.24 3.19 -5.62
N PRO A 12 1.67 2.27 -4.74
CA PRO A 12 3.08 1.89 -4.60
C PRO A 12 3.65 1.13 -5.80
N ILE A 13 2.83 0.78 -6.80
CA ILE A 13 3.26 0.07 -8.01
C ILE A 13 4.35 0.81 -8.81
N GLY A 14 4.42 2.13 -8.67
CA GLY A 14 5.50 2.94 -9.27
C GLY A 14 6.89 2.65 -8.67
N TRP A 15 6.96 2.02 -7.49
CA TRP A 15 8.20 1.71 -6.78
C TRP A 15 8.45 0.22 -6.55
N THR A 16 7.42 -0.63 -6.59
CA THR A 16 7.54 -2.07 -6.39
C THR A 16 6.46 -2.78 -7.19
N ASN A 17 6.78 -3.93 -7.80
CA ASN A 17 5.81 -4.69 -8.57
C ASN A 17 5.50 -6.03 -7.89
N ASP A 18 4.21 -6.31 -7.67
CA ASP A 18 3.76 -7.53 -6.99
C ASP A 18 3.73 -8.75 -7.93
N ASP A 19 3.55 -8.53 -9.24
CA ASP A 19 3.56 -9.58 -10.26
C ASP A 19 4.99 -9.92 -10.72
N MET A 20 5.90 -8.94 -10.67
CA MET A 20 7.31 -9.06 -11.07
C MET A 20 8.23 -8.55 -9.94
N PRO A 21 8.45 -9.35 -8.88
CA PRO A 21 9.07 -8.91 -7.62
C PRO A 21 10.49 -8.35 -7.73
N GLU A 22 11.21 -8.67 -8.80
CA GLU A 22 12.53 -8.13 -9.09
C GLU A 22 12.50 -6.62 -9.36
N LEU A 23 11.39 -6.08 -9.86
CA LEU A 23 11.26 -4.64 -10.12
C LEU A 23 11.02 -3.89 -8.80
N GLY A 24 12.04 -3.16 -8.37
CA GLY A 24 11.99 -2.36 -7.16
C GLY A 24 12.08 -3.20 -5.88
N SER A 25 12.60 -4.43 -5.98
CA SER A 25 12.82 -5.36 -4.85
C SER A 25 13.63 -4.75 -3.70
N GLU A 26 14.54 -3.84 -4.02
CA GLU A 26 15.41 -3.09 -3.13
C GLU A 26 14.69 -1.96 -2.37
N ASN A 27 13.59 -1.44 -2.92
CA ASN A 27 12.89 -0.31 -2.32
C ASN A 27 12.18 -0.74 -1.02
N THR A 28 12.47 -0.04 0.06
CA THR A 28 11.81 -0.26 1.35
C THR A 28 10.47 0.47 1.42
N PHE A 29 9.54 -0.01 2.25
CA PHE A 29 8.29 0.72 2.52
C PHE A 29 8.56 2.19 2.91
N GLN A 30 9.54 2.42 3.79
CA GLN A 30 9.90 3.76 4.25
C GLN A 30 10.35 4.66 3.11
N GLN A 31 11.14 4.15 2.17
CA GLN A 31 11.56 4.89 0.99
C GLN A 31 10.36 5.24 0.11
N ILE A 32 9.52 4.26 -0.21
CA ILE A 32 8.32 4.42 -1.04
C ILE A 32 7.44 5.55 -0.49
N VAL A 33 7.05 5.51 0.79
CA VAL A 33 6.17 6.54 1.35
C VAL A 33 6.85 7.90 1.54
N SER A 34 8.18 7.94 1.68
CA SER A 34 8.92 9.20 1.73
C SER A 34 8.96 9.89 0.37
N GLU A 35 9.18 9.11 -0.71
CA GLU A 35 9.20 9.63 -2.07
C GLU A 35 7.80 10.05 -2.55
N MET A 36 6.75 9.33 -2.15
CA MET A 36 5.36 9.76 -2.37
C MET A 36 5.06 11.13 -1.73
N ALA A 37 5.47 11.31 -0.48
CA ALA A 37 5.30 12.58 0.23
C ALA A 37 6.12 13.70 -0.42
N LEU A 38 7.37 13.41 -0.82
CA LEU A 38 8.23 14.36 -1.54
C LEU A 38 7.64 14.79 -2.88
N ALA A 39 6.95 13.89 -3.57
CA ALA A 39 6.23 14.16 -4.81
C ALA A 39 4.90 14.93 -4.60
N GLY A 40 4.51 15.23 -3.36
CA GLY A 40 3.34 16.03 -3.01
C GLY A 40 2.04 15.24 -2.87
N PHE A 41 2.10 13.91 -2.84
CA PHE A 41 0.91 13.09 -2.56
C PHE A 41 0.63 13.03 -1.06
N THR A 42 -0.64 12.91 -0.71
CA THR A 42 -1.12 12.83 0.68
C THR A 42 -1.83 11.50 0.97
N GLY A 43 -1.86 10.60 -0.01
CA GLY A 43 -2.43 9.27 0.15
C GLY A 43 -1.69 8.18 -0.62
N SER A 44 -1.88 6.94 -0.18
CA SER A 44 -1.34 5.75 -0.81
C SER A 44 -2.30 4.56 -0.69
N GLU A 45 -2.12 3.56 -1.55
CA GLU A 45 -2.71 2.24 -1.39
C GLU A 45 -1.79 1.34 -0.54
N VAL A 46 -2.31 0.23 -0.02
CA VAL A 46 -1.46 -0.75 0.68
C VAL A 46 -0.65 -1.57 -0.31
N GLY A 47 0.68 -1.43 -0.26
CA GLY A 47 1.61 -2.27 -1.04
C GLY A 47 2.03 -3.55 -0.32
N SER A 48 2.50 -4.55 -1.07
CA SER A 48 2.98 -5.83 -0.51
C SER A 48 4.05 -5.68 0.57
N LYS A 49 4.92 -4.67 0.44
CA LYS A 49 6.02 -4.36 1.36
C LYS A 49 5.62 -3.60 2.63
N TYR A 50 4.36 -3.18 2.76
CA TYR A 50 3.90 -2.36 3.89
C TYR A 50 3.75 -3.23 5.15
N PRO A 51 4.16 -2.74 6.33
CA PRO A 51 3.83 -3.40 7.59
C PRO A 51 2.32 -3.62 7.73
N ARG A 52 1.92 -4.82 8.14
CA ARG A 52 0.50 -5.18 8.31
C ARG A 52 -0.05 -4.77 9.66
N ASP A 53 0.81 -4.55 10.64
CA ASP A 53 0.43 -4.06 11.97
C ASP A 53 0.14 -2.54 11.91
N PRO A 54 -1.11 -2.10 12.16
CA PRO A 54 -1.44 -0.68 12.20
C PRO A 54 -0.65 0.10 13.24
N ALA A 55 -0.25 -0.52 14.36
CA ALA A 55 0.55 0.13 15.40
C ALA A 55 1.95 0.52 14.90
N VAL A 56 2.47 -0.21 13.90
CA VAL A 56 3.74 0.09 13.23
C VAL A 56 3.53 1.01 12.02
N LEU A 57 2.50 0.72 11.21
CA LEU A 57 2.26 1.43 9.96
C LEU A 57 1.82 2.87 10.19
N LYS A 58 0.87 3.11 11.11
CA LYS A 58 0.23 4.41 11.30
C LYS A 58 1.23 5.51 11.70
N PRO A 59 2.13 5.33 12.68
CA PRO A 59 3.12 6.35 13.00
C PRO A 59 4.04 6.68 11.82
N MET A 60 4.44 5.68 11.03
CA MET A 60 5.33 5.87 9.88
C MET A 60 4.67 6.66 8.74
N LEU A 61 3.37 6.50 8.55
CA LEU A 61 2.61 7.30 7.58
C LEU A 61 2.36 8.72 8.08
N ASP A 62 2.04 8.86 9.38
CA ASP A 62 1.69 10.15 9.98
C ASP A 62 2.84 11.15 9.96
N ILE A 63 4.08 10.69 10.23
CA ILE A 63 5.26 11.57 10.13
C ILE A 63 5.51 12.10 8.72
N ARG A 64 4.88 11.51 7.69
CA ARG A 64 4.98 11.91 6.28
C ARG A 64 3.70 12.56 5.74
N GLY A 65 2.65 12.68 6.56
CA GLY A 65 1.35 13.20 6.14
C GLY A 65 0.63 12.31 5.12
N ILE A 66 0.92 11.00 5.08
CA ILE A 66 0.29 10.05 4.15
C ILE A 66 -0.89 9.34 4.84
N GLN A 67 -1.98 9.15 4.11
CA GLN A 67 -3.11 8.32 4.55
C GLN A 67 -3.36 7.16 3.60
N ILE A 68 -3.71 5.98 4.13
CA ILE A 68 -4.15 4.87 3.29
C ILE A 68 -5.57 5.14 2.79
N CYS A 69 -5.77 5.17 1.48
CA CYS A 69 -7.09 5.42 0.88
C CYS A 69 -7.86 4.14 0.52
N ASN A 70 -7.17 3.03 0.28
CA ASN A 70 -7.73 1.73 -0.07
C ASN A 70 -6.68 0.62 0.10
N ALA A 71 -7.11 -0.63 -0.10
CA ALA A 71 -6.24 -1.80 -0.13
C ALA A 71 -6.82 -2.83 -1.12
N TRP A 72 -5.95 -3.54 -1.84
CA TRP A 72 -6.36 -4.65 -2.67
C TRP A 72 -6.65 -5.90 -1.84
N PHE A 73 -7.77 -6.58 -2.12
CA PHE A 73 -8.14 -7.85 -1.48
C PHE A 73 -8.55 -8.88 -2.54
N SER A 74 -7.79 -9.98 -2.62
CA SER A 74 -8.09 -11.09 -3.53
C SER A 74 -9.17 -11.99 -2.95
N THR A 75 -10.33 -12.06 -3.62
CA THR A 75 -11.44 -12.95 -3.25
C THR A 75 -11.32 -14.31 -3.95
N PHE A 76 -11.39 -15.42 -3.19
CA PHE A 76 -11.30 -16.79 -3.73
C PHE A 76 -12.63 -17.56 -3.64
N PHE A 77 -13.71 -17.04 -4.23
CA PHE A 77 -15.08 -17.57 -4.08
C PHE A 77 -15.28 -19.04 -4.51
N ARG A 78 -14.41 -19.60 -5.37
CA ARG A 78 -14.55 -20.97 -5.92
C ARG A 78 -13.50 -21.95 -5.42
N GLN A 79 -12.62 -21.56 -4.50
CA GLN A 79 -11.68 -22.52 -3.91
C GLN A 79 -12.42 -23.43 -2.92
N ARG A 80 -12.48 -24.72 -3.25
CA ARG A 80 -13.00 -25.75 -2.34
C ARG A 80 -12.12 -25.72 -1.08
N PRO A 81 -12.67 -25.72 0.15
CA PRO A 81 -11.84 -25.87 1.34
C PRO A 81 -11.03 -27.15 1.18
N ALA A 82 -9.72 -27.09 1.45
CA ALA A 82 -8.91 -28.30 1.54
C ALA A 82 -9.62 -29.23 2.53
N GLY A 83 -10.14 -30.35 2.02
CA GLY A 83 -11.01 -31.23 2.78
C GLY A 83 -10.32 -31.66 4.07
N LYS A 84 -11.02 -31.50 5.20
CA LYS A 84 -10.67 -32.24 6.39
C LYS A 84 -10.92 -33.72 6.07
N ASN A 85 -9.84 -34.49 5.99
CA ASN A 85 -9.92 -35.95 5.98
C ASN A 85 -10.58 -36.38 7.29
N HIS A 86 -11.80 -36.91 7.19
CA HIS A 86 -12.44 -37.70 8.23
C HIS A 86 -12.13 -39.17 7.99
#